data_AF-E9JCF9-F1
#
_entry.id   AF-E9JCF9-F1
#
_cell.length_a   1.000
_cell.length_b   1.000
_cell.length_c   1.000
_cell.angle_alpha   90.00
_cell.angle_beta   90.00
_cell.angle_gamma   90.00
#
_symmetry.space_group_name_H-M   'P 1'
#
loop_
_entity.id
_entity.type
_entity.pdbx_description
1 polymer ?
#
loop_
_entity_poly.entity_id
_entity_poly.type
_entity_poly.pdbx_seq_one_letter_code
_entity_poly.pdbx_strand_id
1 'polypeptide(L)' 'MFFYNINKREWTLVKAPGAPPPRCGHQAVATTNCGGELWVFGGEFTSPSESQFYHYRDLWVFRFIDKKWEKIT' A
#
# COMPACT_ATOMS: atom_id res chain seq x y z
N MET A 1 4.97 -1.56 -5.46
CA MET A 1 5.33 -0.46 -4.54
C MET A 1 6.73 0.01 -4.90
N PHE A 2 7.01 1.31 -4.84
CA PHE A 2 8.34 1.86 -5.09
C PHE A 2 8.87 2.54 -3.84
N PHE A 3 10.16 2.35 -3.55
CA PHE A 3 10.88 3.12 -2.54
C PHE A 3 11.84 4.07 -3.23
N TYR A 4 11.86 5.32 -2.76
CA TYR A 4 12.83 6.31 -3.17
C TYR A 4 13.92 6.42 -2.12
N ASN A 5 15.16 6.18 -2.52
CA ASN A 5 16.32 6.45 -1.68
C ASN A 5 16.77 7.89 -1.92
N ILE A 6 16.56 8.78 -0.95
CA ILE A 6 16.90 10.21 -1.07
C ILE A 6 18.41 10.44 -1.26
N ASN A 7 19.24 9.66 -0.56
CA ASN A 7 20.70 9.80 -0.60
C ASN A 7 21.28 9.39 -1.96
N LYS A 8 20.75 8.31 -2.54
CA LYS A 8 21.18 7.80 -3.84
C LYS A 8 20.44 8.43 -5.01
N ARG A 9 19.29 9.06 -4.75
CA ARG A 9 18.35 9.58 -5.76
C ARG A 9 17.85 8.50 -6.71
N GLU A 10 17.60 7.32 -6.17
CA GLU A 10 17.23 6.13 -6.94
C GLU A 10 15.90 5.57 -6.49
N TRP A 11 15.13 5.10 -7.46
CA TRP A 11 13.90 4.34 -7.23
C TRP A 11 14.20 2.84 -7.23
N THR A 12 13.63 2.11 -6.27
CA THR A 12 13.66 0.65 -6.24
C THR A 12 12.24 0.12 -6.27
N LEU A 13 11.96 -0.80 -7.18
CA LEU A 13 10.72 -1.57 -7.19
C LEU A 13 10.75 -2.61 -6.07
N VAL A 14 9.84 -2.49 -5.11
CA VAL A 14 9.65 -3.46 -4.04
C VAL A 14 8.64 -4.51 -4.49
N LYS A 15 9.10 -5.76 -4.61
CA LYS A 15 8.24 -6.93 -4.82
C LYS A 15 7.74 -7.42 -3.47
N ALA A 16 6.48 -7.11 -3.16
CA ALA A 16 5.81 -7.54 -1.95
C ALA A 16 4.57 -8.37 -2.33
N PRO A 17 4.66 -9.72 -2.34
CA PRO A 17 3.52 -10.56 -2.66
C PRO A 17 2.40 -10.37 -1.62
N GLY A 18 1.14 -10.55 -2.05
CA GLY A 18 -0.03 -10.35 -1.18
C GLY A 18 -0.40 -8.89 -0.93
N ALA A 19 0.03 -7.96 -1.79
CA ALA A 19 -0.37 -6.56 -1.71
C ALA A 19 -1.89 -6.36 -1.88
N PRO A 20 -2.48 -5.28 -1.33
CA PRO A 20 -3.86 -4.92 -1.61
C PRO A 20 -4.10 -4.79 -3.12
N PRO A 21 -5.31 -5.13 -3.62
CA PRO A 21 -5.70 -4.85 -4.99
C PRO A 21 -5.48 -3.38 -5.38
N PRO A 22 -5.24 -3.08 -6.68
CA PRO A 22 -5.06 -1.72 -7.18
C PRO A 22 -6.20 -0.80 -6.72
N ARG A 23 -5.82 0.36 -6.17
CA ARG A 23 -6.76 1.33 -5.59
C ARG A 23 -6.20 2.76 -5.60
N CYS A 24 -7.08 3.74 -5.74
CA CYS A 24 -6.83 5.16 -5.52
C CYS A 24 -7.67 5.68 -4.34
N GLY A 25 -7.53 6.96 -3.98
CA GLY A 25 -8.36 7.58 -2.93
C GLY A 25 -8.22 6.98 -1.52
N HIS A 26 -7.21 6.14 -1.28
CA HIS A 26 -6.99 5.50 0.02
C HIS A 26 -6.34 6.46 1.01
N GLN A 27 -6.52 6.21 2.30
CA GLN A 27 -5.77 6.87 3.36
C GLN A 27 -4.54 6.06 3.72
N ALA A 28 -3.42 6.73 4.01
CA ALA A 28 -2.17 6.07 4.38
C ALA A 28 -1.49 6.78 5.56
N VAL A 29 -0.96 6.00 6.50
CA VAL A 29 -0.19 6.49 7.65
C VAL A 29 1.02 5.60 7.86
N ALA A 30 2.19 6.22 8.03
CA ALA A 30 3.41 5.50 8.41
C ALA A 30 3.67 5.65 9.92
N THR A 31 4.11 4.57 10.56
CA THR A 31 4.51 4.56 11.98
C THR A 31 5.89 3.95 12.15
N THR A 32 6.54 4.25 13.27
CA THR A 32 7.85 3.66 13.64
C THR A 32 7.74 2.38 14.46
N ASN A 33 6.52 1.91 14.75
CA ASN A 33 6.30 0.68 15.50
C ASN A 33 6.87 -0.53 14.77
N CYS A 34 7.31 -1.55 15.51
CA CYS A 34 7.74 -2.84 14.98
C CYS A 34 8.78 -2.77 13.82
N GLY A 35 9.67 -1.77 13.84
CA GLY A 35 10.69 -1.59 12.78
C GLY A 35 10.18 -0.86 11.53
N GLY A 36 9.00 -0.23 11.63
CA GLY A 36 8.36 0.51 10.56
C GLY A 36 7.13 -0.21 10.03
N GLU A 37 6.02 0.50 9.95
CA GLU A 37 4.77 0.03 9.37
C GLU A 37 4.14 1.11 8.48
N LEU A 38 3.55 0.70 7.36
CA LEU A 38 2.72 1.55 6.52
C LEU A 38 1.30 0.97 6.51
N TRP A 39 0.37 1.72 7.08
CA TRP A 39 -1.04 1.37 7.17
C TRP A 39 -1.79 2.00 6.00
N VAL A 40 -2.67 1.23 5.36
CA VAL A 40 -3.53 1.67 4.25
C VAL A 40 -4.96 1.25 4.53
N PHE A 41 -5.88 2.22 4.52
CA PHE A 41 -7.30 1.97 4.74
C PHE A 41 -8.13 2.42 3.53
N GLY A 42 -9.08 1.57 3.15
CA GLY A 42 -10.10 1.87 2.15
C GLY A 42 -9.53 2.22 0.78
N GLY A 43 -10.10 3.25 0.15
CA GLY A 43 -9.85 3.65 -1.23
C GLY A 43 -10.84 3.01 -2.21
N GLU A 44 -10.60 3.17 -3.50
CA GLU A 44 -11.50 2.70 -4.54
C GLU A 44 -10.75 2.14 -5.75
N PHE A 45 -11.37 1.18 -6.40
CA PHE A 45 -11.00 0.75 -7.74
C PHE A 45 -12.02 1.30 -8.73
N THR A 46 -11.52 1.86 -9.82
CA THR A 46 -12.32 2.31 -10.95
C THR A 46 -11.95 1.46 -12.16
N SER A 47 -12.95 0.93 -12.86
CA SER A 47 -12.69 0.18 -14.09
C SER A 47 -11.99 1.07 -15.13
N PRO A 48 -11.22 0.51 -16.07
CA PRO A 48 -10.58 1.30 -17.11
C PRO A 48 -11.56 2.13 -17.96
N SER A 49 -12.82 1.70 -18.02
CA SER A 49 -13.94 2.40 -18.69
C SER A 49 -14.62 3.47 -17.85
N GLU A 50 -14.19 3.67 -16.59
CA GLU A 50 -14.78 4.59 -15.61
C GLU A 50 -16.27 4.36 -15.33
N SER A 51 -16.78 3.17 -15.62
CA SER A 51 -18.20 2.82 -15.48
C SER A 51 -18.51 1.99 -14.25
N GLN A 52 -17.51 1.38 -13.63
CA GLN A 52 -17.67 0.59 -12.41
C GLN A 52 -16.72 1.08 -11.33
N PHE A 53 -17.26 1.25 -10.14
CA PHE A 53 -16.54 1.68 -8.95
C PHE A 53 -16.71 0.62 -7.87
N TYR A 54 -15.61 0.29 -7.20
CA TYR A 54 -15.62 -0.54 -6.02
C TYR A 54 -14.92 0.19 -4.88
N HIS A 55 -15.66 0.56 -3.85
CA HIS A 55 -15.09 1.18 -2.66
C HIS A 55 -14.64 0.09 -1.67
N TYR A 56 -13.35 0.10 -1.37
CA TYR A 56 -12.76 -0.75 -0.37
C TYR A 56 -13.04 -0.21 1.04
N ARG A 57 -13.24 -1.13 1.98
CA ARG A 57 -13.38 -0.86 3.42
C ARG A 57 -12.42 -1.70 4.27
N ASP A 58 -11.43 -2.29 3.61
CA ASP A 58 -10.43 -3.14 4.23
C ASP A 58 -9.25 -2.33 4.77
N LEU A 59 -8.57 -2.92 5.75
CA LEU A 59 -7.38 -2.36 6.37
C LEU A 59 -6.19 -3.27 6.06
N TRP A 60 -5.10 -2.66 5.62
CA TRP A 60 -3.86 -3.34 5.27
C TRP A 60 -2.68 -2.71 6.01
N VAL A 61 -1.70 -3.54 6.34
CA VAL A 61 -0.41 -3.08 6.86
C VAL A 61 0.72 -3.66 6.01
N PHE A 62 1.65 -2.81 5.62
CA PHE A 62 2.95 -3.21 5.08
C PHE A 62 3.99 -3.10 6.18
N ARG A 63 4.60 -4.22 6.54
CA ARG A 63 5.67 -4.29 7.54
C ARG A 63 7.01 -4.12 6.83
N PHE A 64 7.80 -3.12 7.22
CA PHE A 64 9.06 -2.81 6.53
C PHE A 64 10.16 -3.83 6.81
N ILE A 65 10.12 -4.45 8.00
CA ILE A 65 11.15 -5.39 8.47
C ILE A 65 11.24 -6.65 7.60
N ASP A 66 10.09 -7.18 7.18
CA ASP A 66 9.97 -8.41 6.37
C ASP A 66 9.50 -8.12 4.94
N LYS A 67 9.15 -6.87 4.63
CA LYS A 67 8.65 -6.40 3.34
C LYS A 67 7.38 -7.13 2.90
N LYS A 68 6.47 -7.38 3.85
CA LYS A 68 5.21 -8.11 3.59
C LYS A 68 3.99 -7.24 3.83
N TRP A 69 2.97 -7.53 3.03
CA TRP A 69 1.62 -7.04 3.24
C TRP A 69 0.81 -8.04 4.04
N GLU A 70 -0.05 -7.51 4.91
CA GLU A 70 -0.99 -8.28 5.71
C GLU A 70 -2.34 -7.57 5.66
N LYS A 71 -3.42 -8.33 5.42
CA LYS A 71 -4.80 -7.84 5.50
C LYS A 71 -5.29 -8.02 6.93
N ILE A 72 -5.82 -6.95 7.52
CA ILE A 72 -6.29 -6.94 8.91
C ILE A 72 -7.80 -7.14 9.01
N THR A 73 -8.57 -6.54 8.10
CA THR A 73 -10.05 -6.66 8.01
C THR A 73 -10.51 -6.69 6.56
#